data_AF-A0A7S1M769-F1
#
_entry.id   AF-A0A7S1M769-F1
#
_cell.length_a   1.000
_cell.length_b   1.000
_cell.length_c   1.000
_cell.angle_alpha   90.00
_cell.angle_beta   90.00
_cell.angle_gamma   90.00
#
_symmetry.space_group_name_H-M   'P 1'
#
loop_
_entity.id
_entity.type
_entity.pdbx_description
1 polymer ?
#
loop_
_entity_poly.entity_id
_entity_poly.type
_entity_poly.pdbx_seq_one_letter_code
_entity_poly.pdbx_strand_id
1 'polypeptide(L)'
;GACSLVMEVLAFRVMAGVPELTMISMEERWFLAGWCGGRWVGIIWGMRVFNLFGPRMLPIISSLRDTATFAIIFLFSVTASAHAYYVIGTRKDPVGHEVHAAWIMAYRLGVMGDFDLYEIEDNSPYLEVIPNHGIEEVDRPASQYYELSHVWFYITTVCIQLLMTNLLTGILGNNYDRFTEASGALFLRERACAITRLSTCFFGPMRNWVWPKEWESMDLWMSQSALPKVDEDRSTRAAFRVDIDRRATKPIEARINHFEERMNEKVRDLDHKIAQIGDKLDGLINADGLTRPGSRSI
;
A
#
# COMPACT_ATOMS: atom_id res chain seq x y z
N GLY A 1 -15.03 -12.92 18.35
CA GLY A 1 -14.53 -14.31 18.41
C GLY A 1 -15.67 -15.27 18.27
N ALA A 2 -16.49 -15.43 19.32
CA ALA A 2 -17.61 -16.36 19.36
C ALA A 2 -18.62 -16.21 18.20
N CYS A 3 -18.97 -14.97 17.82
CA CYS A 3 -19.91 -14.72 16.72
C CYS A 3 -19.40 -15.20 15.35
N SER A 4 -18.08 -15.09 15.08
CA SER A 4 -17.48 -15.60 13.83
C SER A 4 -17.51 -17.12 13.77
N LEU A 5 -17.23 -17.77 14.91
CA LEU A 5 -17.18 -19.24 15.01
C LEU A 5 -18.58 -19.86 14.90
N VAL A 6 -19.59 -19.23 15.50
CA VAL A 6 -21.00 -19.64 15.36
C VAL A 6 -21.46 -19.49 13.91
N MET A 7 -21.12 -18.38 13.25
CA MET A 7 -21.46 -18.16 11.84
C MET A 7 -20.71 -19.11 10.91
N GLU A 8 -19.47 -19.49 11.23
CA GLU A 8 -18.70 -20.49 10.46
C GLU A 8 -19.29 -21.89 10.59
N VAL A 9 -19.72 -22.30 11.79
CA VAL A 9 -20.39 -23.59 12.01
C VAL A 9 -21.77 -23.63 11.35
N LEU A 10 -22.52 -22.51 11.38
CA LEU A 10 -23.80 -22.37 10.68
C LEU A 10 -23.61 -22.44 9.17
N ALA A 11 -22.66 -21.69 8.61
CA ALA A 11 -22.38 -21.72 7.17
C ALA A 11 -21.87 -23.08 6.70
N PHE A 12 -21.02 -23.75 7.48
CA PHE A 12 -20.57 -25.10 7.17
C PHE A 12 -21.71 -26.12 7.23
N ARG A 13 -22.62 -26.01 8.21
CA ARG A 13 -23.84 -26.84 8.27
C ARG A 13 -24.80 -26.57 7.10
N VAL A 14 -24.95 -25.31 6.69
CA VAL A 14 -25.75 -24.92 5.51
C VAL A 14 -25.12 -25.47 4.22
N MET A 15 -23.80 -25.44 4.08
CA MET A 15 -23.13 -25.99 2.89
C MET A 15 -23.05 -27.53 2.87
N ALA A 16 -22.85 -28.17 4.02
CA ALA A 16 -22.72 -29.63 4.11
C ALA A 16 -24.07 -30.37 4.15
N GLY A 17 -25.17 -29.66 4.44
CA GLY A 17 -26.47 -30.25 4.77
C GLY A 17 -27.59 -30.04 3.74
N VAL A 18 -27.33 -29.45 2.58
CA VAL A 18 -28.40 -29.15 1.60
C VAL A 18 -28.19 -29.95 0.30
N PRO A 19 -28.76 -31.17 0.19
CA PRO A 19 -28.87 -31.90 -1.08
C PRO A 19 -29.86 -31.25 -2.07
N GLU A 20 -30.67 -30.28 -1.65
CA GLU A 20 -31.71 -29.64 -2.48
C GLU A 20 -31.55 -28.11 -2.50
N LEU A 21 -30.58 -27.60 -3.27
CA LEU A 21 -30.34 -26.16 -3.48
C LEU A 21 -31.50 -25.42 -4.20
N THR A 22 -32.57 -26.12 -4.58
CA THR A 22 -33.68 -25.55 -5.35
C THR A 22 -34.65 -24.71 -4.51
N MET A 23 -34.74 -24.94 -3.19
CA MET A 23 -35.72 -24.24 -2.32
C MET A 23 -35.19 -22.98 -1.60
N ILE A 24 -33.95 -22.56 -1.84
CA ILE A 24 -33.39 -21.37 -1.18
C ILE A 24 -33.98 -20.10 -1.81
N SER A 25 -34.52 -19.20 -0.98
CA SER A 25 -35.08 -17.90 -1.39
C SER A 25 -34.02 -16.99 -2.03
N MET A 26 -34.42 -16.02 -2.85
CA MET A 26 -33.47 -15.11 -3.51
C MET A 26 -32.62 -14.33 -2.50
N GLU A 27 -33.21 -13.90 -1.40
CA GLU A 27 -32.51 -13.16 -0.34
C GLU A 27 -31.41 -14.01 0.32
N GLU A 28 -31.74 -15.25 0.68
CA GLU A 28 -30.78 -16.19 1.27
C GLU A 28 -29.61 -16.48 0.31
N ARG A 29 -29.86 -16.54 -1.00
CA ARG A 29 -28.78 -16.70 -2.01
C ARG A 29 -27.82 -15.51 -2.01
N TRP A 30 -28.34 -14.28 -1.96
CA TRP A 30 -27.50 -13.07 -1.87
C TRP A 30 -26.67 -13.04 -0.59
N PHE A 31 -27.29 -13.36 0.56
CA PHE A 31 -26.56 -13.43 1.83
C PHE A 31 -25.49 -14.51 1.82
N LEU A 32 -25.79 -15.71 1.31
CA LEU A 32 -24.84 -16.80 1.20
C LEU A 32 -23.67 -16.45 0.26
N ALA A 33 -23.95 -15.83 -0.88
CA ALA A 33 -22.93 -15.37 -1.82
C ALA A 33 -22.02 -14.30 -1.21
N GLY A 34 -22.62 -13.28 -0.58
CA GLY A 34 -21.88 -12.23 0.13
C GLY A 34 -21.03 -12.78 1.28
N TRP A 35 -21.57 -13.74 2.04
CA TRP A 35 -20.83 -14.45 3.08
C TRP A 35 -19.64 -15.22 2.50
N CYS A 36 -19.85 -16.00 1.44
CA CYS A 36 -18.79 -16.73 0.75
C CYS A 36 -17.68 -15.79 0.26
N GLY A 37 -18.04 -14.68 -0.40
CA GLY A 37 -17.09 -13.65 -0.82
C GLY A 37 -16.33 -13.04 0.36
N GLY A 38 -17.04 -12.71 1.45
CA GLY A 38 -16.42 -12.21 2.68
C GLY A 38 -15.43 -13.18 3.30
N ARG A 39 -15.67 -14.50 3.21
CA ARG A 39 -14.72 -15.53 3.67
C ARG A 39 -13.45 -15.56 2.84
N TRP A 40 -13.55 -15.45 1.51
CA TRP A 40 -12.38 -15.35 0.64
C TRP A 40 -11.54 -14.10 0.96
N VAL A 41 -12.20 -12.95 1.17
CA VAL A 41 -11.51 -11.73 1.62
C VAL A 41 -10.87 -11.94 3.00
N GLY A 42 -11.53 -12.64 3.91
CA GLY A 42 -10.98 -12.99 5.22
C GLY A 42 -9.75 -13.90 5.14
N ILE A 43 -9.74 -14.86 4.21
CA ILE A 43 -8.57 -15.72 3.93
C ILE A 43 -7.42 -14.87 3.41
N ILE A 44 -7.66 -14.02 2.41
CA ILE A 44 -6.65 -13.08 1.88
C ILE A 44 -6.11 -12.20 3.02
N TRP A 45 -6.99 -11.65 3.86
CA TRP A 45 -6.60 -10.85 5.02
C TRP A 45 -5.72 -11.64 6.00
N GLY A 46 -6.04 -12.91 6.26
CA GLY A 46 -5.22 -13.80 7.09
C GLY A 46 -3.81 -14.02 6.54
N MET A 47 -3.63 -13.97 5.21
CA MET A 47 -2.33 -14.20 4.58
C MET A 47 -1.26 -13.15 4.96
N ARG A 48 -1.67 -12.00 5.51
CA ARG A 48 -0.75 -10.92 5.92
C ARG A 48 0.25 -11.30 7.00
N VAL A 49 -0.02 -12.37 7.75
CA VAL A 49 0.84 -12.83 8.86
C VAL A 49 2.03 -13.65 8.34
N PHE A 50 1.94 -14.22 7.13
CA PHE A 50 3.01 -15.04 6.57
C PHE A 50 4.12 -14.18 5.96
N ASN A 51 5.38 -14.55 6.20
CA ASN A 51 6.57 -13.88 5.65
C ASN A 51 6.57 -13.80 4.12
N LEU A 52 5.95 -14.78 3.44
CA LEU A 52 5.91 -14.81 1.98
C LEU A 52 5.00 -13.72 1.38
N PHE A 53 3.88 -13.43 2.05
CA PHE A 53 2.82 -12.57 1.51
C PHE A 53 2.73 -11.22 2.22
N GLY A 54 2.89 -11.18 3.54
CA GLY A 54 2.68 -9.99 4.37
C GLY A 54 3.43 -8.75 3.89
N PRO A 55 4.77 -8.79 3.73
CA PRO A 55 5.53 -7.63 3.28
C PRO A 55 5.13 -7.11 1.88
N ARG A 56 4.54 -7.95 1.02
CA ARG A 56 4.07 -7.56 -0.32
C ARG A 56 2.64 -7.04 -0.33
N MET A 57 1.78 -7.66 0.47
CA MET A 57 0.34 -7.39 0.47
C MET A 57 -0.01 -6.14 1.31
N LEU A 58 0.71 -5.90 2.41
CA LEU A 58 0.43 -4.76 3.29
C LEU A 58 0.57 -3.40 2.60
N PRO A 59 1.61 -3.15 1.77
CA PRO A 59 1.68 -1.91 1.00
C PRO A 59 0.50 -1.72 0.05
N ILE A 60 0.04 -2.80 -0.59
CA ILE A 60 -1.13 -2.77 -1.49
C ILE A 60 -2.37 -2.32 -0.70
N ILE A 61 -2.67 -2.99 0.41
CA ILE A 61 -3.85 -2.68 1.23
C ILE A 61 -3.79 -1.25 1.79
N SER A 62 -2.64 -0.83 2.32
CA SER A 62 -2.46 0.53 2.84
C SER A 62 -2.60 1.58 1.75
N SER A 63 -2.02 1.33 0.57
CA SER A 63 -2.14 2.25 -0.57
C SER A 63 -3.60 2.40 -1.03
N LEU A 64 -4.37 1.30 -1.08
CA LEU A 64 -5.78 1.32 -1.42
C LEU A 64 -6.60 2.14 -0.41
N ARG A 65 -6.30 2.02 0.89
CA ARG A 65 -6.97 2.83 1.92
C ARG A 65 -6.76 4.33 1.71
N ASP A 66 -5.54 4.73 1.35
CA ASP A 66 -5.22 6.13 1.10
C ASP A 66 -5.84 6.66 -0.21
N THR A 67 -6.20 5.77 -1.15
CA THR A 67 -6.95 6.15 -2.37
C THR A 67 -8.46 6.35 -2.15
N ALA A 68 -8.99 6.14 -0.95
CA ALA A 68 -10.43 6.24 -0.69
C ALA A 68 -11.01 7.64 -1.02
N THR A 69 -10.28 8.71 -0.76
CA THR A 69 -10.70 10.08 -1.13
C THR A 69 -10.83 10.24 -2.63
N PHE A 70 -9.90 9.68 -3.41
CA PHE A 70 -9.98 9.67 -4.86
C PHE A 70 -11.19 8.85 -5.35
N ALA A 71 -11.45 7.69 -4.74
CA ALA A 71 -12.60 6.85 -5.09
C ALA A 71 -13.94 7.58 -4.90
N ILE A 72 -14.05 8.45 -3.90
CA ILE A 72 -15.23 9.30 -3.70
C ILE A 72 -15.39 10.28 -4.87
N ILE A 73 -14.32 10.99 -5.25
CA ILE A 73 -14.33 11.93 -6.38
C ILE A 73 -14.70 11.21 -7.69
N PHE A 74 -14.12 10.03 -7.90
CA PHE A 74 -14.42 9.20 -9.06
C PHE A 74 -15.89 8.76 -9.08
N LEU A 75 -16.44 8.31 -7.95
CA LEU A 75 -17.85 7.91 -7.83
C LEU A 75 -18.81 9.08 -8.14
N PHE A 76 -18.52 10.29 -7.64
CA PHE A 76 -19.28 11.48 -7.99
C PHE A 76 -19.20 11.80 -9.48
N SER A 77 -18.04 11.60 -10.10
CA SER A 77 -17.84 11.84 -11.54
C SER A 77 -18.64 10.86 -12.39
N VAL A 78 -18.64 9.56 -12.05
CA VAL A 78 -19.45 8.54 -12.72
C VAL A 78 -20.95 8.81 -12.52
N THR A 79 -21.36 9.20 -11.31
CA THR A 79 -22.76 9.54 -11.02
C THR A 79 -23.22 10.78 -11.78
N ALA A 80 -22.37 11.81 -11.89
CA ALA A 80 -22.66 13.00 -12.69
C ALA A 80 -22.79 12.65 -14.17
N SER A 81 -21.95 11.76 -14.67
CA SER A 81 -22.03 11.24 -16.04
C SER A 81 -23.33 10.45 -16.27
N ALA A 82 -23.69 9.53 -15.35
CA ALA A 82 -24.96 8.81 -15.39
C ALA A 82 -26.18 9.74 -15.39
N HIS A 83 -26.14 10.79 -14.57
CA HIS A 83 -27.20 11.78 -14.51
C HIS A 83 -27.31 12.60 -15.81
N ALA A 84 -26.18 13.00 -16.40
CA ALA A 84 -26.16 13.67 -17.69
C ALA A 84 -26.75 12.78 -18.80
N TYR A 85 -26.38 11.50 -18.84
CA TYR A 85 -26.94 10.54 -19.80
C TYR A 85 -28.45 10.36 -19.63
N TYR A 86 -28.91 10.23 -18.38
CA TYR A 86 -30.34 10.15 -18.06
C TYR A 86 -31.11 11.38 -18.58
N VAL A 87 -30.54 12.59 -18.45
CA VAL A 87 -31.17 13.83 -18.94
C VAL A 87 -31.22 13.91 -20.47
N ILE A 88 -30.25 13.34 -21.20
CA ILE A 88 -30.29 13.29 -22.68
C ILE A 88 -31.45 12.42 -23.17
N GLY A 89 -31.83 11.38 -22.41
CA GLY A 89 -33.02 10.57 -22.69
C GLY A 89 -32.89 9.75 -23.99
N THR A 90 -31.70 9.23 -24.28
CA THR A 90 -31.41 8.46 -25.51
C THR A 90 -32.19 7.16 -25.59
N ARG A 91 -32.40 6.48 -24.44
CA ARG A 91 -32.98 5.14 -24.37
C ARG A 91 -34.35 5.17 -23.70
N LYS A 92 -35.36 4.67 -24.41
CA LYS A 92 -36.72 4.49 -23.89
C LYS A 92 -36.98 3.01 -23.70
N ASP A 93 -36.45 2.43 -22.64
CA ASP A 93 -36.75 1.04 -22.32
C ASP A 93 -38.23 0.90 -21.93
N PRO A 94 -38.94 -0.13 -22.42
CA PRO A 94 -40.39 -0.28 -22.26
C PRO A 94 -40.87 -0.52 -20.83
N VAL A 95 -39.97 -0.61 -19.84
CA VAL A 95 -40.29 -0.93 -18.44
C VAL A 95 -39.45 -0.07 -17.49
N GLY A 96 -39.85 1.17 -17.20
CA GLY A 96 -39.56 1.95 -15.98
C GLY A 96 -38.13 2.03 -15.40
N HIS A 97 -37.11 1.53 -16.10
CA HIS A 97 -35.76 1.30 -15.61
C HIS A 97 -34.73 2.23 -16.29
N GLU A 98 -35.17 3.39 -16.77
CA GLU A 98 -34.34 4.39 -17.46
C GLU A 98 -33.12 4.82 -16.62
N VAL A 99 -33.31 5.01 -15.30
CA VAL A 99 -32.23 5.35 -14.37
C VAL A 99 -31.19 4.23 -14.28
N HIS A 100 -31.63 2.98 -14.25
CA HIS A 100 -30.72 1.83 -14.18
C HIS A 100 -29.94 1.67 -15.49
N ALA A 101 -30.60 1.84 -16.64
CA ALA A 101 -29.95 1.82 -17.94
C ALA A 101 -28.87 2.90 -18.04
N ALA A 102 -29.20 4.14 -17.63
CA ALA A 102 -28.23 5.24 -17.60
C ALA A 102 -27.05 4.97 -16.66
N TRP A 103 -27.30 4.39 -15.49
CA TRP A 103 -26.25 4.01 -14.54
C TRP A 103 -25.32 2.94 -15.12
N ILE A 104 -25.88 1.88 -15.72
CA ILE A 104 -25.07 0.82 -16.34
C ILE A 104 -24.22 1.38 -17.48
N MET A 105 -24.76 2.27 -18.32
CA MET A 105 -23.99 2.90 -19.40
C MET A 105 -22.82 3.71 -18.86
N ALA A 106 -23.05 4.57 -17.87
CA ALA A 106 -21.99 5.38 -17.27
C ALA A 106 -20.97 4.53 -16.50
N TYR A 107 -21.41 3.44 -15.86
CA TYR A 107 -20.52 2.50 -15.18
C TYR A 107 -19.63 1.74 -16.17
N ARG A 108 -20.21 1.17 -17.24
CA ARG A 108 -19.44 0.49 -18.29
C ARG A 108 -18.43 1.43 -18.93
N LEU A 109 -18.87 2.61 -19.33
CA LEU A 109 -18.01 3.61 -19.95
C LEU A 109 -16.92 4.15 -19.02
N GLY A 110 -17.30 4.54 -17.79
CA GLY A 110 -16.41 5.24 -16.88
C GLY A 110 -15.53 4.34 -16.01
N VAL A 111 -15.96 3.09 -15.75
CA VAL A 111 -15.26 2.16 -14.86
C VAL A 111 -14.65 1.00 -15.64
N MET A 112 -15.41 0.36 -16.53
CA MET A 112 -14.92 -0.77 -17.32
C MET A 112 -14.12 -0.30 -18.54
N GLY A 113 -14.44 0.90 -19.06
CA GLY A 113 -13.91 1.38 -20.33
C GLY A 113 -14.42 0.57 -21.52
N ASP A 114 -15.46 -0.24 -21.34
CA ASP A 114 -16.14 -0.99 -22.37
C ASP A 114 -17.48 -0.31 -22.67
N PHE A 115 -17.86 -0.23 -23.94
CA PHE A 115 -19.16 0.27 -24.33
C PHE A 115 -19.48 -0.25 -25.72
N ASP A 116 -20.77 -0.40 -25.99
CA ASP A 116 -21.27 -0.67 -27.33
C ASP A 116 -21.94 0.60 -27.86
N LEU A 117 -21.55 1.02 -29.06
CA LEU A 117 -22.10 2.22 -29.68
C LEU A 117 -23.59 2.06 -29.97
N TYR A 118 -24.03 0.86 -30.36
CA TYR A 118 -25.44 0.57 -30.62
C TYR A 118 -26.31 0.73 -29.36
N GLU A 119 -25.74 0.42 -28.19
CA GLU A 119 -26.45 0.53 -26.91
C GLU A 119 -26.61 2.00 -26.46
N ILE A 120 -25.67 2.86 -26.81
CA ILE A 120 -25.71 4.31 -26.54
C ILE A 120 -26.72 5.00 -27.46
N GLU A 121 -26.79 4.57 -28.72
CA GLU A 121 -27.66 5.15 -29.74
C GLU A 121 -29.11 4.68 -29.64
N ASP A 122 -29.40 3.70 -28.77
CA ASP A 122 -30.66 2.93 -28.74
C ASP A 122 -30.99 2.31 -30.12
N ASN A 123 -29.93 1.96 -30.86
CA ASN A 123 -30.00 1.40 -32.20
C ASN A 123 -29.75 -0.13 -32.20
N SER A 124 -30.14 -0.79 -31.11
CA SER A 124 -30.07 -2.25 -31.06
C SER A 124 -31.08 -2.84 -32.05
N PRO A 125 -30.64 -3.73 -32.97
CA PRO A 125 -31.55 -4.38 -33.90
C PRO A 125 -32.59 -5.17 -33.11
N TYR A 126 -33.82 -5.14 -33.58
CA TYR A 126 -34.90 -5.94 -33.00
C TYR A 126 -35.42 -6.94 -34.04
N LEU A 127 -35.85 -8.09 -33.55
CA LEU A 127 -36.44 -9.13 -34.38
C LEU A 127 -37.89 -8.77 -34.65
N GLU A 128 -38.19 -8.41 -35.89
CA GLU A 128 -39.55 -8.18 -36.34
C GLU A 128 -40.06 -9.40 -37.12
N VAL A 129 -41.24 -9.89 -36.75
CA VAL A 129 -41.87 -11.00 -37.47
C VAL A 129 -42.64 -10.42 -38.65
N ILE A 130 -42.03 -10.44 -39.82
CA ILE A 130 -42.64 -9.92 -41.06
C ILE A 130 -43.52 -11.02 -41.66
N PRO A 131 -44.84 -10.78 -41.85
CA PRO A 131 -45.71 -11.76 -42.48
C PRO A 131 -45.17 -12.20 -43.85
N ASN A 132 -45.02 -13.51 -44.05
CA ASN A 132 -44.50 -14.17 -45.25
C ASN A 132 -42.97 -14.13 -45.48
N HIS A 133 -42.20 -13.37 -44.70
CA HIS A 133 -40.73 -13.29 -44.86
C HIS A 133 -39.95 -13.94 -43.70
N GLY A 134 -40.62 -14.20 -42.58
CA GLY A 134 -39.99 -14.82 -41.41
C GLY A 134 -39.59 -13.79 -40.36
N ILE A 135 -38.55 -14.10 -39.60
CA ILE A 135 -37.99 -13.22 -38.57
C ILE A 135 -36.80 -12.50 -39.21
N GLU A 136 -36.90 -11.19 -39.38
CA GLU A 136 -35.81 -10.35 -39.90
C GLU A 136 -35.33 -9.39 -38.80
N GLU A 137 -34.03 -9.11 -38.80
CA GLU A 137 -33.43 -8.07 -37.96
C GLU A 137 -33.62 -6.72 -38.66
N VAL A 138 -34.39 -5.83 -38.02
CA VAL A 138 -34.66 -4.49 -38.53
C VAL A 138 -33.91 -3.46 -37.69
N ASP A 139 -33.10 -2.64 -38.35
CA ASP A 139 -32.36 -1.54 -37.72
C ASP A 139 -33.33 -0.43 -37.30
N ARG A 140 -33.11 0.15 -36.11
CA ARG A 140 -33.90 1.31 -35.67
C ARG A 140 -33.39 2.59 -36.34
N PRO A 141 -34.27 3.57 -36.61
CA PRO A 141 -33.80 4.90 -37.01
C PRO A 141 -33.01 5.54 -35.86
N ALA A 142 -31.94 6.25 -36.20
CA ALA A 142 -31.10 6.95 -35.22
C ALA A 142 -31.92 7.93 -34.36
N SER A 143 -31.58 8.00 -33.07
CA SER A 143 -32.20 8.96 -32.13
C SER A 143 -31.96 10.41 -32.55
N GLN A 144 -32.93 11.29 -32.27
CA GLN A 144 -32.81 12.73 -32.53
C GLN A 144 -31.63 13.38 -31.79
N TYR A 145 -31.15 12.75 -30.72
CA TYR A 145 -30.02 13.23 -29.89
C TYR A 145 -28.70 12.55 -30.23
N TYR A 146 -28.56 11.98 -31.43
CA TYR A 146 -27.36 11.26 -31.88
C TYR A 146 -26.06 12.04 -31.62
N GLU A 147 -25.98 13.27 -32.13
CA GLU A 147 -24.76 14.10 -32.03
C GLU A 147 -24.42 14.45 -30.57
N LEU A 148 -25.43 14.79 -29.77
CA LEU A 148 -25.24 15.16 -28.36
C LEU A 148 -24.72 13.98 -27.53
N SER A 149 -25.24 12.78 -27.82
CA SER A 149 -24.84 11.53 -27.14
C SER A 149 -23.38 11.19 -27.43
N HIS A 150 -22.93 11.40 -28.67
CA HIS A 150 -21.53 11.22 -29.07
C HIS A 150 -20.60 12.22 -28.39
N VAL A 151 -20.97 13.50 -28.36
CA VAL A 151 -20.17 14.53 -27.68
C VAL A 151 -20.02 14.21 -26.20
N TRP A 152 -21.11 13.85 -25.51
CA TRP A 152 -21.08 13.43 -24.12
C TRP A 152 -20.20 12.18 -23.92
N PHE A 153 -20.32 11.20 -24.82
CA PHE A 153 -19.54 9.98 -24.81
C PHE A 153 -18.03 10.26 -24.89
N TYR A 154 -17.60 11.11 -25.83
CA TYR A 154 -16.18 11.48 -25.97
C TYR A 154 -15.66 12.23 -24.73
N ILE A 155 -16.44 13.17 -24.20
CA ILE A 155 -16.07 13.92 -23.00
C ILE A 155 -15.92 12.96 -21.81
N THR A 156 -16.88 12.07 -21.59
CA THR A 156 -16.83 11.09 -20.50
C THR A 156 -15.62 10.16 -20.64
N THR A 157 -15.34 9.67 -21.85
CA THR A 157 -14.18 8.80 -22.11
C THR A 157 -12.86 9.52 -21.81
N VAL A 158 -12.68 10.75 -22.28
CA VAL A 158 -11.45 11.50 -22.01
C VAL A 158 -11.33 11.84 -20.53
N CYS A 159 -12.38 12.43 -19.93
CA CYS A 159 -12.33 12.93 -18.57
C CYS A 159 -12.31 11.82 -17.52
N ILE A 160 -13.15 10.80 -17.65
CA ILE A 160 -13.21 9.71 -16.67
C ILE A 160 -12.19 8.64 -17.03
N GLN A 161 -12.29 8.02 -18.22
CA GLN A 161 -11.45 6.87 -18.52
C GLN A 161 -9.97 7.24 -18.67
N LEU A 162 -9.62 8.31 -19.40
CA LEU A 162 -8.21 8.66 -19.59
C LEU A 162 -7.64 9.45 -18.41
N LEU A 163 -8.29 10.54 -17.97
CA LEU A 163 -7.70 11.38 -16.92
C LEU A 163 -7.79 10.72 -15.54
N MET A 164 -8.96 10.23 -15.12
CA MET A 164 -9.12 9.66 -13.78
C MET A 164 -8.36 8.34 -13.62
N THR A 165 -8.37 7.45 -14.60
CA THR A 165 -7.60 6.18 -14.51
C THR A 165 -6.10 6.43 -14.44
N ASN A 166 -5.57 7.33 -15.28
CA ASN A 166 -4.14 7.66 -15.23
C ASN A 166 -3.75 8.35 -13.91
N LEU A 167 -4.61 9.24 -13.39
CA LEU A 167 -4.40 9.87 -12.09
C LEU A 167 -4.44 8.84 -10.95
N LEU A 168 -5.38 7.88 -10.99
CA LEU A 168 -5.46 6.78 -10.04
C LEU A 168 -4.18 5.94 -10.05
N THR A 169 -3.68 5.56 -11.23
CA THR A 169 -2.42 4.82 -11.36
C THR A 169 -1.25 5.61 -10.77
N GLY A 170 -1.19 6.92 -11.00
CA GLY A 170 -0.16 7.79 -10.42
C GLY A 170 -0.23 7.87 -8.88
N ILE A 171 -1.42 8.07 -8.32
CA ILE A 171 -1.62 8.14 -6.86
C ILE A 171 -1.31 6.78 -6.23
N LEU A 172 -1.79 5.69 -6.81
CA LEU A 172 -1.58 4.34 -6.30
C LEU A 172 -0.09 3.97 -6.34
N GLY A 173 0.62 4.30 -7.42
CA GLY A 173 2.07 4.10 -7.52
C GLY A 173 2.84 4.86 -6.45
N ASN A 174 2.56 6.15 -6.28
CA ASN A 174 3.24 6.98 -5.27
C ASN A 174 2.94 6.50 -3.83
N ASN A 175 1.68 6.14 -3.54
CA ASN A 175 1.30 5.60 -2.23
C ASN A 175 1.92 4.22 -1.99
N TYR A 176 1.95 3.36 -3.01
CA TYR A 176 2.57 2.04 -2.94
C TYR A 176 4.06 2.14 -2.62
N ASP A 177 4.80 3.03 -3.28
CA ASP A 177 6.22 3.26 -3.00
C ASP A 177 6.43 3.68 -1.53
N ARG A 178 5.64 4.65 -1.06
CA ARG A 178 5.67 5.12 0.33
C ARG A 178 5.44 3.99 1.34
N PHE A 179 4.46 3.12 1.09
CA PHE A 179 4.17 2.01 2.00
C PHE A 179 5.11 0.82 1.83
N THR A 180 5.77 0.70 0.68
CA THR A 180 6.81 -0.32 0.46
C THR A 180 8.02 -0.04 1.35
N GLU A 181 8.41 1.23 1.49
CA GLU A 181 9.46 1.65 2.45
C GLU A 181 9.06 1.34 3.91
N ALA A 182 7.79 1.49 4.26
CA ALA A 182 7.26 1.18 5.60
C ALA A 182 6.84 -0.29 5.82
N SER A 183 7.01 -1.15 4.81
CA SER A 183 6.39 -2.49 4.78
C SER A 183 6.87 -3.40 5.91
N GLY A 184 8.16 -3.33 6.28
CA GLY A 184 8.74 -4.12 7.37
C GLY A 184 8.13 -3.78 8.73
N ALA A 185 8.06 -2.49 9.07
CA ALA A 185 7.46 -2.03 10.32
C ALA A 185 5.96 -2.36 10.39
N LEU A 186 5.23 -2.18 9.30
CA LEU A 186 3.80 -2.55 9.21
C LEU A 186 3.61 -4.06 9.39
N PHE A 187 4.47 -4.87 8.77
CA PHE A 187 4.41 -6.32 8.87
C PHE A 187 4.66 -6.82 10.29
N LEU A 188 5.69 -6.32 10.97
CA LEU A 188 5.95 -6.67 12.37
C LEU A 188 4.79 -6.27 13.28
N ARG A 189 4.23 -5.08 13.09
CA ARG A 189 3.07 -4.61 13.86
C ARG A 189 1.86 -5.53 13.67
N GLU A 190 1.56 -5.92 12.44
CA GLU A 190 0.42 -6.81 12.15
C GLU A 190 0.63 -8.23 12.67
N ARG A 191 1.87 -8.75 12.59
CA ARG A 191 2.23 -10.04 13.21
C ARG A 191 2.12 -9.99 14.72
N ALA A 192 2.63 -8.94 15.36
CA ALA A 192 2.50 -8.72 16.79
C ALA A 192 1.03 -8.74 17.21
N CYS A 193 0.20 -7.94 16.54
CA CYS A 193 -1.24 -7.87 16.80
C CYS A 193 -1.93 -9.24 16.60
N ALA A 194 -1.59 -9.96 15.53
CA ALA A 194 -2.13 -11.30 15.28
C ALA A 194 -1.74 -12.30 16.37
N ILE A 195 -0.48 -12.30 16.81
CA ILE A 195 0.02 -13.18 17.89
C ILE A 195 -0.69 -12.84 19.21
N THR A 196 -0.80 -11.55 19.57
CA THR A 196 -1.51 -11.12 20.79
C THR A 196 -2.99 -11.49 20.73
N ARG A 197 -3.62 -11.38 19.56
CA ARG A 197 -5.03 -11.77 19.39
C ARG A 197 -5.22 -13.30 19.48
N LEU A 198 -4.29 -14.08 18.92
CA LEU A 198 -4.31 -15.54 19.02
C LEU A 198 -4.04 -16.01 20.45
N SER A 199 -3.09 -15.39 21.16
CA SER A 199 -2.76 -15.73 22.54
C SER A 199 -3.91 -15.44 23.50
N THR A 200 -4.62 -14.32 23.31
CA THR A 200 -5.78 -13.94 24.13
C THR A 200 -7.03 -14.77 23.83
N CYS A 201 -7.28 -15.10 22.56
CA CYS A 201 -8.54 -15.75 22.15
C CYS A 201 -8.52 -17.28 22.21
N PHE A 202 -7.43 -17.92 21.76
CA PHE A 202 -7.38 -19.38 21.63
C PHE A 202 -6.87 -20.03 22.91
N PHE A 203 -5.87 -19.41 23.54
CA PHE A 203 -5.21 -20.00 24.69
C PHE A 203 -5.65 -19.39 26.02
N GLY A 204 -6.55 -18.40 26.09
CA GLY A 204 -6.95 -17.77 27.35
C GLY A 204 -7.16 -18.74 28.54
N PRO A 205 -7.93 -19.83 28.40
CA PRO A 205 -8.11 -20.84 29.44
C PRO A 205 -6.93 -21.81 29.61
N MET A 206 -6.20 -22.13 28.52
CA MET A 206 -5.07 -23.07 28.51
C MET A 206 -3.70 -22.39 28.64
N ARG A 207 -3.67 -21.06 28.80
CA ARG A 207 -2.46 -20.22 28.73
C ARG A 207 -1.48 -20.61 29.82
N ASN A 208 -1.98 -20.86 31.02
CA ASN A 208 -1.17 -21.28 32.16
C ASN A 208 -0.61 -22.71 32.02
N TRP A 209 -1.14 -23.50 31.07
CA TRP A 209 -0.73 -24.88 30.86
C TRP A 209 0.18 -25.08 29.66
N VAL A 210 -0.09 -24.37 28.55
CA VAL A 210 0.62 -24.55 27.27
C VAL A 210 1.79 -23.59 27.10
N TRP A 211 1.75 -22.39 27.71
CA TRP A 211 2.81 -21.41 27.57
C TRP A 211 3.86 -21.57 28.68
N PRO A 212 5.12 -21.94 28.37
CA PRO A 212 6.20 -21.98 29.35
C PRO A 212 6.44 -20.58 29.91
N LYS A 213 6.64 -20.44 31.22
CA LYS A 213 6.94 -19.16 31.88
C LYS A 213 8.18 -18.45 31.29
N GLU A 214 9.08 -19.19 30.68
CA GLU A 214 10.27 -18.69 29.98
C GLU A 214 9.91 -17.72 28.84
N TRP A 215 8.74 -17.89 28.22
CA TRP A 215 8.28 -17.03 27.12
C TRP A 215 7.77 -15.67 27.59
N GLU A 216 7.56 -15.44 28.90
CA GLU A 216 7.27 -14.10 29.45
C GLU A 216 8.50 -13.18 29.42
N SER A 217 9.71 -13.73 29.31
CA SER A 217 10.96 -12.95 29.19
C SER A 217 11.36 -12.62 27.75
N MET A 218 10.59 -13.11 26.77
CA MET A 218 10.93 -13.09 25.36
C MET A 218 10.40 -11.83 24.65
N ASP A 219 10.73 -10.65 25.18
CA ASP A 219 10.53 -9.35 24.50
C ASP A 219 11.34 -9.24 23.18
N LEU A 220 12.20 -10.22 22.88
CA LEU A 220 13.15 -10.20 21.76
C LEU A 220 12.58 -10.57 20.38
N TRP A 221 11.46 -11.31 20.27
CA TRP A 221 11.01 -11.86 18.97
C TRP A 221 10.44 -10.83 18.00
N MET A 222 10.18 -9.62 18.47
CA MET A 222 9.69 -8.51 17.64
C MET A 222 10.77 -7.48 17.32
N SER A 223 12.00 -7.70 17.78
CA SER A 223 13.12 -6.84 17.42
C SER A 223 13.58 -7.17 16.00
N GLN A 224 13.22 -6.34 15.03
CA GLN A 224 14.01 -6.25 13.80
C GLN A 224 15.27 -5.45 14.10
N SER A 225 16.37 -5.80 13.43
CA SER A 225 17.52 -4.91 13.40
C SER A 225 17.07 -3.55 12.87
N ALA A 226 17.38 -2.49 13.61
CA ALA A 226 17.08 -1.13 13.20
C ALA A 226 17.87 -0.72 11.94
N LEU A 227 18.95 -1.45 11.61
CA LEU A 227 19.75 -1.21 10.43
C LEU A 227 19.17 -2.00 9.24
N PRO A 228 18.77 -1.31 8.15
CA PRO A 228 18.33 -1.99 6.94
C PRO A 228 19.50 -2.82 6.39
N LYS A 229 19.27 -4.11 6.17
CA LYS A 229 20.22 -4.94 5.44
C LYS A 229 20.08 -4.59 3.97
N VAL A 230 21.19 -4.19 3.34
CA VAL A 230 21.25 -3.81 1.92
C VAL A 230 20.70 -4.90 0.99
N ASP A 231 20.79 -6.17 1.40
CA ASP A 231 20.29 -7.32 0.63
C ASP A 231 18.78 -7.57 0.79
N GLU A 232 18.13 -6.94 1.78
CA GLU A 232 16.70 -7.07 2.07
C GLU A 232 15.87 -5.90 1.51
N ASP A 233 16.51 -4.79 1.12
CA ASP A 233 15.85 -3.60 0.57
C ASP A 233 15.35 -3.85 -0.88
N ARG A 234 14.05 -4.11 -0.99
CA ARG A 234 13.37 -4.34 -2.29
C ARG A 234 13.09 -3.08 -3.10
N SER A 235 13.13 -1.91 -2.48
CA SER A 235 12.88 -0.67 -3.21
C SER A 235 14.15 -0.31 -3.99
N THR A 236 14.08 -0.38 -5.31
CA THR A 236 15.16 0.09 -6.21
C THR A 236 15.51 1.54 -5.92
N ARG A 237 14.53 2.36 -5.52
CA ARG A 237 14.72 3.75 -5.12
C ARG A 237 15.45 3.89 -3.79
N ALA A 238 15.14 3.05 -2.80
CA ALA A 238 15.87 3.01 -1.53
C ALA A 238 17.31 2.51 -1.74
N ALA A 239 17.49 1.44 -2.50
CA ALA A 239 18.80 0.93 -2.88
C ALA A 239 19.62 1.99 -3.63
N PHE A 240 18.98 2.75 -4.54
CA PHE A 240 19.63 3.85 -5.25
C PHE A 240 19.97 5.03 -4.35
N ARG A 241 19.11 5.37 -3.38
CA ARG A 241 19.42 6.38 -2.35
C ARG A 241 20.60 5.95 -1.49
N VAL A 242 20.61 4.71 -1.01
CA VAL A 242 21.73 4.15 -0.24
C VAL A 242 23.02 4.14 -1.06
N ASP A 243 22.95 3.81 -2.36
CA ASP A 243 24.12 3.86 -3.23
C ASP A 243 24.59 5.30 -3.49
N ILE A 244 23.67 6.25 -3.70
CA ILE A 244 24.01 7.68 -3.81
C ILE A 244 24.66 8.18 -2.53
N ASP A 245 24.04 7.92 -1.38
CA ASP A 245 24.55 8.35 -0.08
C ASP A 245 25.92 7.74 0.16
N ARG A 246 26.10 6.43 -0.12
CA ARG A 246 27.39 5.77 -0.02
C ARG A 246 28.44 6.34 -0.97
N ARG A 247 28.05 6.79 -2.17
CA ARG A 247 28.96 7.47 -3.11
C ARG A 247 29.26 8.90 -2.66
N ALA A 248 28.33 9.58 -2.01
CA ALA A 248 28.49 10.94 -1.53
C ALA A 248 29.27 11.01 -0.20
N THR A 249 29.11 10.04 0.70
CA THR A 249 29.80 10.01 2.00
C THR A 249 31.24 9.56 1.88
N LYS A 250 31.56 8.58 1.03
CA LYS A 250 32.95 8.11 0.82
C LYS A 250 33.99 9.22 0.60
N PRO A 251 33.80 10.21 -0.29
CA PRO A 251 34.77 11.29 -0.47
C PRO A 251 34.83 12.24 0.74
N ILE A 252 33.73 12.40 1.48
CA ILE A 252 33.69 13.21 2.70
C ILE A 252 34.45 12.51 3.82
N GLU A 253 34.20 11.22 4.04
CA GLU A 253 34.94 10.39 5.00
C GLU A 253 36.44 10.38 4.69
N ALA A 254 36.82 10.23 3.41
CA ALA A 254 38.22 10.30 3.00
C ALA A 254 38.87 11.66 3.33
N ARG A 255 38.12 12.76 3.16
CA ARG A 255 38.60 14.11 3.52
C ARG A 255 38.71 14.32 5.03
N ILE A 256 37.76 13.79 5.81
CA ILE A 256 37.78 13.84 7.27
C ILE A 256 38.98 13.07 7.80
N ASN A 257 39.19 11.83 7.34
CA ASN A 257 40.33 11.01 7.74
C ASN A 257 41.65 11.68 7.36
N HIS A 258 41.77 12.25 6.16
CA HIS A 258 42.95 13.00 5.75
C HIS A 258 43.18 14.24 6.63
N PHE A 259 42.12 14.93 7.04
CA PHE A 259 42.23 16.08 7.94
C PHE A 259 42.68 15.66 9.34
N GLU A 260 42.17 14.54 9.84
CA GLU A 260 42.53 13.95 11.13
C GLU A 260 43.99 13.50 11.16
N GLU A 261 44.48 12.87 10.09
CA GLU A 261 45.89 12.51 9.95
C GLU A 261 46.81 13.74 10.02
N ARG A 262 46.48 14.81 9.28
CA ARG A 262 47.26 16.07 9.34
C ARG A 262 47.20 16.74 10.71
N MET A 263 46.08 16.65 11.42
CA MET A 263 45.98 17.16 12.78
C MET A 263 46.88 16.37 13.72
N ASN A 264 46.83 15.04 13.65
CA ASN A 264 47.65 14.16 14.48
C ASN A 264 49.15 14.36 14.23
N GLU A 265 49.53 14.61 12.98
CA GLU A 265 50.92 14.97 12.63
C GLU A 265 51.35 16.29 13.27
N LYS A 266 50.51 17.34 13.23
CA LYS A 266 50.80 18.62 13.89
C LYS A 266 50.86 18.52 15.41
N VAL A 267 50.00 17.70 16.02
CA VAL A 267 50.04 17.43 17.47
C VAL A 267 51.37 16.79 17.84
N ARG A 268 51.82 15.79 17.09
CA ARG A 268 53.13 15.14 17.30
C ARG A 268 54.31 16.09 17.14
N ASP A 269 54.29 16.99 16.14
CA ASP A 269 55.32 18.02 15.96
C ASP A 269 55.37 19.00 17.14
N LEU A 270 54.20 19.39 17.67
CA LEU A 270 54.12 20.23 18.87
C LEU A 270 54.66 19.51 20.11
N ASP A 271 54.32 18.24 20.31
CA ASP A 271 54.84 17.44 21.43
C ASP A 271 56.37 17.35 21.37
N HIS A 272 56.94 17.13 20.18
CA HIS A 272 58.38 17.10 19.99
C HIS A 272 59.04 18.46 20.29
N LYS A 273 58.40 19.57 19.92
CA LYS A 273 58.90 20.92 20.24
C LYS A 273 58.83 21.21 21.74
N ILE A 274 57.77 20.79 22.41
CA ILE A 274 57.64 20.92 23.87
C ILE A 274 58.74 20.12 24.57
N ALA A 275 59.01 18.89 24.14
CA ALA A 275 60.09 18.07 24.67
C ALA A 275 61.47 18.74 24.49
N GLN A 276 61.77 19.27 23.30
CA GLN A 276 63.01 20.01 23.05
C GLN A 276 63.16 21.26 23.92
N ILE A 277 62.07 21.99 24.14
CA ILE A 277 62.08 23.16 25.04
C ILE A 277 62.34 22.71 26.49
N GLY A 278 61.73 21.60 26.92
CA GLY A 278 61.99 20.98 28.22
C GLY A 278 63.47 20.64 28.41
N ASP A 279 64.07 19.89 27.49
CA ASP A 279 65.48 19.52 27.53
C ASP A 279 66.41 20.74 27.58
N LYS A 280 66.08 21.79 26.82
CA LYS A 280 66.86 23.03 26.79
C LYS A 280 66.75 23.81 28.11
N LEU A 281 65.57 23.83 28.73
CA LEU A 281 65.34 24.47 30.01
C LEU A 281 66.08 23.74 31.14
N ASP A 282 66.04 22.41 31.15
CA ASP A 282 66.80 21.59 32.11
C ASP A 282 68.31 21.79 31.95
N GLY A 283 68.79 21.95 30.71
CA GLY A 283 70.17 22.33 30.44
C GLY A 283 70.56 23.69 31.04
N LEU A 284 69.68 24.69 30.96
CA LEU A 284 69.91 26.02 31.54
C LEU A 284 69.87 26.01 33.07
N ILE A 285 68.92 25.28 33.67
CA ILE A 285 68.81 25.14 35.13
C ILE A 285 70.07 24.47 35.71
N ASN A 286 70.57 23.43 35.05
CA ASN A 286 71.80 22.75 35.45
C ASN A 286 73.05 23.63 35.27
N ALA A 287 73.06 24.52 34.27
CA ALA A 287 74.17 25.47 34.05
C ALA A 287 74.21 26.58 35.11
N ASP A 288 73.06 27.15 35.49
CA ASP A 288 72.98 28.19 36.54
C ASP A 288 73.17 27.62 37.97
N GLY A 289 72.98 26.31 38.16
CA GLY A 289 73.23 25.62 39.42
C GLY A 289 74.71 25.54 39.86
N LEU A 290 75.66 25.92 39.00
CA LEU A 290 77.10 25.87 39.28
C LEU A 290 77.68 27.11 39.98
N THR A 291 76.85 28.10 40.33
CA THR A 291 77.27 29.21 41.20
C THR A 291 76.28 29.45 42.33
N ARG A 292 76.18 28.52 43.28
CA ARG A 292 75.93 28.91 44.67
C ARG A 292 77.26 29.15 45.37
N PRO A 293 77.77 30.39 45.44
CA PRO A 293 78.86 30.71 46.34
C PRO A 293 78.42 30.39 47.78
N GLY A 294 79.27 29.68 48.50
CA GLY A 294 78.99 29.13 49.81
C GLY A 294 78.40 30.16 50.78
N SER A 295 77.26 29.80 51.37
CA SER A 295 76.82 30.38 52.63
C SER A 295 77.85 29.99 53.69
N ARG A 296 78.68 30.95 54.07
CA ARG A 296 79.52 30.90 55.26
C ARG A 296 78.64 30.64 56.48
N SER A 297 79.08 29.67 57.28
CA SER A 297 78.72 29.48 58.68
C SER A 297 78.93 30.76 59.49
N ILE A 298 77.90 31.17 60.21
CA ILE A 298 78.00 31.83 61.52
C ILE A 298 77.02 31.08 62.43
#